data_AF-A0A2V7LPD1-F1
#
_entry.id   AF-A0A2V7LPD1-F1
#
_cell.length_a   1.000
_cell.length_b   1.000
_cell.length_c   1.000
_cell.angle_alpha   90.00
_cell.angle_beta   90.00
_cell.angle_gamma   90.00
#
_symmetry.space_group_name_H-M   'P 1'
#
loop_
_entity.id
_entity.type
_entity.pdbx_description
1 polymer ?
#
loop_
_entity_poly.entity_id
_entity_poly.type
_entity_poly.pdbx_seq_one_letter_code
_entity_poly.pdbx_strand_id
1 'polypeptide(L)'
;MAQPRPLERAKLFFFRHFERIFVLLLVLAMVAIHDLVDQKFAFLRFYYLPMILAGFYGGRRFAVMAGVFVVALVVFYQYVQGLDMLPGFYADALFALIPWAGVLILTGYVVGGLAEQREARLSEVKNAYLATLELLTYHIESTERHQQGHSNRVADVAAAIGRELKLPEEAIENLRVAALLHEVGTRDQRLLRLLSRSVSDSSVGVARAMRGAAEIIGEYGHYYEIVGEDWDIEALPLPITVKILAVADAFETLQMATPVRPAFPKWSALEEVEKGAGKTFAKDAVRALRTVSARPEPTAEQQPGLRVV
;
A
#
# COMPACT_ATOMS: atom_id res chain seq x y z
N MET A 1 -6.33 15.63 -13.75
CA MET A 1 -6.24 15.19 -12.33
C MET A 1 -7.65 14.94 -11.80
N ALA A 2 -8.11 13.69 -11.79
CA ALA A 2 -9.43 13.37 -11.26
C ALA A 2 -9.40 13.50 -9.72
N GLN A 3 -10.20 14.42 -9.20
CA GLN A 3 -10.37 14.60 -7.77
C GLN A 3 -10.91 13.30 -7.13
N PRO A 4 -10.30 12.79 -6.04
CA PRO A 4 -10.77 11.55 -5.42
C PRO A 4 -12.21 11.72 -4.96
N ARG A 5 -13.03 10.69 -5.17
CA ARG A 5 -14.47 10.71 -4.90
C ARG A 5 -14.70 11.10 -3.43
N PRO A 6 -15.78 11.83 -3.10
CA PRO A 6 -16.04 12.28 -1.73
C PRO A 6 -16.00 11.13 -0.70
N LEU A 7 -16.41 9.93 -1.11
CA LEU A 7 -16.37 8.71 -0.30
C LEU A 7 -14.93 8.25 0.05
N GLU A 8 -13.98 8.41 -0.86
CA GLU A 8 -12.57 8.00 -0.67
C GLU A 8 -11.87 8.97 0.29
N ARG A 9 -12.17 10.27 0.18
CA ARG A 9 -11.65 11.28 1.12
C ARG A 9 -12.17 11.04 2.53
N ALA A 10 -13.46 10.72 2.67
CA ALA A 10 -14.06 10.39 3.96
C ALA A 10 -13.44 9.15 4.60
N LYS A 11 -13.20 8.09 3.81
CA LYS A 11 -12.48 6.89 4.28
C LYS A 11 -11.06 7.22 4.77
N LEU A 12 -10.28 7.95 3.98
CA LEU A 12 -8.92 8.35 4.34
C LEU A 12 -8.87 9.20 5.62
N PHE A 13 -9.83 10.12 5.78
CA PHE A 13 -9.98 10.93 6.98
C PHE A 13 -10.30 10.07 8.20
N PHE A 14 -11.26 9.13 8.07
CA PHE A 14 -11.64 8.22 9.13
C PHE A 14 -10.46 7.37 9.62
N PHE A 15 -9.69 6.77 8.72
CA PHE A 15 -8.51 5.98 9.10
C PHE A 15 -7.43 6.82 9.78
N ARG A 16 -7.15 8.03 9.26
CA ARG A 16 -6.13 8.92 9.81
C ARG A 16 -6.49 9.42 11.22
N HIS A 17 -7.78 9.54 11.53
CA HIS A 17 -8.26 10.06 12.81
C HIS A 17 -9.05 9.01 13.59
N PHE A 18 -8.83 7.73 13.27
CA PHE A 18 -9.59 6.62 13.81
C PHE A 18 -9.60 6.63 15.34
N GLU A 19 -8.44 6.81 15.97
CA GLU A 19 -8.32 6.84 17.43
C GLU A 19 -9.20 7.93 18.08
N ARG A 20 -9.18 9.15 17.51
CA ARG A 20 -9.95 10.29 18.04
C ARG A 20 -11.44 10.10 17.80
N ILE A 21 -11.81 9.64 16.62
CA ILE A 21 -13.21 9.35 16.25
C ILE A 21 -13.75 8.22 17.12
N PHE A 22 -12.94 7.19 17.37
CA PHE A 22 -13.27 6.06 18.22
C PHE A 22 -13.58 6.50 19.65
N VAL A 23 -12.68 7.28 20.27
CA VAL A 23 -12.87 7.79 21.63
C VAL A 23 -14.10 8.70 21.70
N LEU A 24 -14.29 9.60 20.73
CA LEU A 24 -15.45 10.50 20.70
C LEU A 24 -16.76 9.74 20.58
N LEU A 25 -16.82 8.75 19.68
CA LEU A 25 -17.98 7.88 19.51
C LEU A 25 -18.29 7.12 20.80
N LEU A 26 -17.26 6.64 21.50
CA LEU A 26 -17.43 5.90 22.73
C LEU A 26 -17.99 6.75 23.88
N VAL A 27 -17.47 7.97 24.04
CA VAL A 27 -17.99 8.93 25.01
C VAL A 27 -19.43 9.32 24.67
N LEU A 28 -19.72 9.61 23.39
CA LEU A 28 -21.08 9.93 22.94
C LEU A 28 -22.04 8.77 23.19
N ALA A 29 -21.63 7.54 22.91
CA ALA A 29 -22.41 6.34 23.19
C ALA A 29 -22.69 6.17 24.69
N MET A 30 -21.70 6.44 25.56
CA MET A 30 -21.90 6.43 27.02
C MET A 30 -22.96 7.44 27.46
N VAL A 31 -22.89 8.68 26.97
CA VAL A 31 -23.87 9.73 27.29
C VAL A 31 -25.26 9.34 26.79
N ALA A 32 -25.35 8.85 25.55
CA ALA A 32 -26.63 8.39 24.99
C ALA A 32 -27.23 7.23 25.78
N ILE A 33 -26.42 6.23 26.18
CA ILE A 33 -26.88 5.12 27.02
C ILE A 33 -27.37 5.63 28.38
N HIS A 34 -26.73 6.67 28.93
CA HIS A 34 -27.17 7.25 30.20
C HIS A 34 -28.57 7.88 30.11
N ASP A 35 -28.83 8.68 29.07
CA ASP A 35 -30.04 9.49 28.94
C ASP A 35 -31.24 8.74 28.36
N LEU A 36 -31.00 7.72 27.53
CA LEU A 36 -32.03 7.07 26.72
C LEU A 36 -32.40 5.66 27.18
N VAL A 37 -31.62 5.06 28.08
CA VAL A 37 -31.73 3.63 28.41
C VAL A 37 -32.02 3.43 29.89
N ASP A 38 -33.18 2.82 30.17
CA ASP A 38 -33.58 2.44 31.53
C ASP A 38 -32.87 1.16 32.02
N GLN A 39 -32.46 0.26 31.11
CA GLN A 39 -31.69 -0.95 31.40
C GLN A 39 -30.22 -0.81 30.96
N LYS A 40 -29.45 -0.01 31.69
CA LYS A 40 -28.04 0.29 31.42
C LYS A 40 -27.18 -0.98 31.44
N PHE A 41 -27.51 -1.96 32.28
CA PHE A 41 -26.77 -3.23 32.35
C PHE A 41 -26.80 -4.04 31.04
N ALA A 42 -27.94 -4.04 30.32
CA ALA A 42 -28.07 -4.75 29.05
C ALA A 42 -27.16 -4.13 27.97
N PHE A 43 -26.87 -2.83 28.09
CA PHE A 43 -26.08 -2.08 27.13
C PHE A 43 -24.56 -2.21 27.30
N LEU A 44 -24.06 -2.79 28.42
CA LEU A 44 -22.63 -3.12 28.53
C LEU A 44 -22.15 -4.06 27.41
N ARG A 45 -23.05 -4.88 26.85
CA ARG A 45 -22.76 -5.76 25.71
C ARG A 45 -22.54 -4.98 24.41
N PHE A 46 -23.05 -3.76 24.28
CA PHE A 46 -22.83 -2.95 23.08
C PHE A 46 -21.39 -2.46 22.96
N TYR A 47 -20.62 -2.39 24.07
CA TYR A 47 -19.20 -2.04 24.03
C TYR A 47 -18.33 -3.09 23.33
N TYR A 48 -18.80 -4.32 23.13
CA TYR A 48 -18.07 -5.31 22.33
C TYR A 48 -17.96 -4.88 20.86
N LEU A 49 -18.95 -4.19 20.29
CA LEU A 49 -18.91 -3.76 18.89
C LEU A 49 -17.77 -2.75 18.60
N PRO A 50 -17.66 -1.62 19.31
CA PRO A 50 -16.51 -0.74 19.15
C PRO A 50 -15.21 -1.45 19.52
N MET A 51 -15.21 -2.37 20.51
CA MET A 51 -14.01 -3.13 20.85
C MET A 51 -13.52 -4.02 19.69
N ILE A 52 -14.44 -4.69 18.99
CA ILE A 52 -14.11 -5.47 17.79
C ILE A 52 -13.55 -4.56 16.70
N LEU A 53 -14.15 -3.39 16.47
CA LEU A 53 -13.63 -2.41 15.50
C LEU A 53 -12.23 -1.90 15.87
N ALA A 54 -11.99 -1.61 17.15
CA ALA A 54 -10.69 -1.18 17.66
C ALA A 54 -9.63 -2.27 17.46
N GLY A 55 -9.97 -3.54 17.72
CA GLY A 55 -9.13 -4.69 17.38
C GLY A 55 -8.83 -4.77 15.89
N PHE A 56 -9.87 -4.74 15.07
CA PHE A 56 -9.74 -4.96 13.63
C PHE A 56 -8.95 -3.86 12.90
N TYR A 57 -9.12 -2.59 13.31
CA TYR A 57 -8.50 -1.46 12.62
C TYR A 57 -7.30 -0.84 13.34
N GLY A 58 -7.24 -0.94 14.67
CA GLY A 58 -6.15 -0.37 15.47
C GLY A 58 -5.09 -1.39 15.90
N GLY A 59 -5.33 -2.69 15.66
CA GLY A 59 -4.45 -3.76 16.11
C GLY A 59 -4.54 -4.03 17.61
N ARG A 60 -3.71 -4.95 18.09
CA ARG A 60 -3.80 -5.53 19.43
C ARG A 60 -3.48 -4.52 20.53
N ARG A 61 -2.44 -3.71 20.35
CA ARG A 61 -2.01 -2.72 21.36
C ARG A 61 -3.08 -1.66 21.58
N PHE A 62 -3.57 -1.06 20.49
CA PHE A 62 -4.65 -0.07 20.56
C PHE A 62 -5.91 -0.65 21.19
N ALA A 63 -6.30 -1.87 20.78
CA ALA A 63 -7.47 -2.53 21.33
C ALA A 63 -7.37 -2.78 22.84
N VAL A 64 -6.22 -3.25 23.33
CA VAL A 64 -6.04 -3.45 24.78
C VAL A 64 -6.13 -2.11 25.53
N MET A 65 -5.49 -1.04 25.04
CA MET A 65 -5.59 0.28 25.67
C MET A 65 -7.01 0.84 25.65
N ALA A 66 -7.71 0.70 24.52
CA ALA A 66 -9.10 1.09 24.38
C ALA A 66 -10.00 0.30 25.35
N GLY A 67 -9.80 -1.01 25.48
CA GLY A 67 -10.53 -1.85 26.43
C GLY A 67 -10.30 -1.43 27.88
N VAL A 68 -9.06 -1.16 28.27
CA VAL A 68 -8.72 -0.64 29.61
C VAL A 68 -9.39 0.71 29.86
N PHE A 69 -9.38 1.61 28.86
CA PHE A 69 -10.04 2.92 28.96
C PHE A 69 -11.55 2.79 29.14
N VAL A 70 -12.21 1.92 28.36
CA VAL A 70 -13.65 1.65 28.47
C VAL A 70 -13.99 1.11 29.85
N VAL A 71 -13.25 0.12 30.32
CA VAL A 71 -13.45 -0.46 31.66
C VAL A 71 -13.29 0.60 32.74
N ALA A 72 -12.24 1.43 32.67
CA ALA A 72 -12.01 2.51 33.62
C ALA A 72 -13.18 3.52 33.62
N LEU A 73 -13.69 3.87 32.45
CA LEU A 73 -14.80 4.80 32.29
C LEU A 73 -16.12 4.22 32.85
N VAL A 74 -16.39 2.94 32.61
CA VAL A 74 -17.56 2.23 33.15
C VAL A 74 -17.48 2.06 34.67
N VAL A 75 -16.30 1.71 35.19
CA VAL A 75 -16.03 1.59 36.64
C VAL A 75 -16.18 2.95 37.33
N PHE A 76 -15.66 4.03 36.74
CA PHE A 76 -15.84 5.38 37.24
C PHE A 76 -17.32 5.78 37.27
N TYR A 77 -18.06 5.47 36.21
CA TYR A 77 -19.49 5.75 36.16
C TYR A 77 -20.29 4.95 37.21
N GLN A 78 -19.97 3.67 37.42
CA GLN A 78 -20.56 2.87 38.51
C GLN A 78 -20.30 3.49 39.89
N TYR A 79 -19.11 4.06 40.11
CA TYR A 79 -18.76 4.69 41.36
C TYR A 79 -19.56 5.98 41.63
N VAL A 80 -19.74 6.83 40.61
CA VAL A 80 -20.38 8.15 40.76
C VAL A 80 -21.91 8.10 40.67
N GLN A 81 -22.44 7.38 39.68
CA GLN A 81 -23.87 7.41 39.32
C GLN A 81 -24.58 6.06 39.56
N GLY A 82 -23.84 4.95 39.46
CA GLY A 82 -24.42 3.61 39.47
C GLY A 82 -25.03 3.21 38.11
N LEU A 83 -24.79 1.95 37.71
CA LEU A 83 -25.39 1.31 36.52
C LEU A 83 -26.61 0.50 36.96
N ASP A 84 -27.80 1.11 37.03
CA ASP A 84 -29.04 0.46 37.54
C ASP A 84 -28.95 -0.13 38.95
N MET A 85 -27.85 0.12 39.65
CA MET A 85 -27.56 -0.26 41.02
C MET A 85 -27.08 0.99 41.79
N LEU A 86 -26.94 0.90 43.12
CA LEU A 86 -26.51 2.04 43.95
C LEU A 86 -25.11 2.56 43.56
N PRO A 87 -24.79 3.84 43.71
CA PRO A 87 -23.41 4.30 43.50
C PRO A 87 -22.42 3.56 44.41
N GLY A 88 -21.26 3.18 43.86
CA GLY A 88 -20.16 2.56 44.61
C GLY A 88 -19.85 1.10 44.25
N PHE A 89 -19.01 0.46 45.08
CA PHE A 89 -18.50 -0.90 44.86
C PHE A 89 -19.01 -1.85 45.94
N TYR A 90 -19.86 -2.77 45.55
CA TYR A 90 -20.36 -3.87 46.36
C TYR A 90 -20.23 -5.17 45.58
N ALA A 91 -20.40 -6.30 46.27
CA ALA A 91 -20.14 -7.62 45.74
C ALA A 91 -20.81 -7.85 44.38
N ASP A 92 -22.10 -7.55 44.25
CA ASP A 92 -22.86 -7.78 43.02
C ASP A 92 -22.34 -6.96 41.83
N ALA A 93 -21.99 -5.69 42.05
CA ALA A 93 -21.40 -4.84 41.02
C ALA A 93 -20.03 -5.38 40.59
N LEU A 94 -19.18 -5.81 41.53
CA LEU A 94 -17.87 -6.38 41.21
C LEU A 94 -18.00 -7.72 40.47
N PHE A 95 -18.92 -8.60 40.89
CA PHE A 95 -19.18 -9.88 40.22
C PHE A 95 -19.72 -9.71 38.81
N ALA A 96 -20.44 -8.62 38.51
CA ALA A 96 -20.88 -8.33 37.16
C ALA A 96 -19.78 -7.67 36.31
N LEU A 97 -19.06 -6.69 36.86
CA LEU A 97 -18.11 -5.86 36.11
C LEU A 97 -16.78 -6.56 35.83
N ILE A 98 -16.24 -7.34 36.78
CA ILE A 98 -14.93 -7.99 36.61
C ILE A 98 -14.94 -9.00 35.43
N PRO A 99 -15.89 -9.95 35.34
CA PRO A 99 -15.94 -10.88 34.22
C PRO A 99 -16.21 -10.16 32.90
N TRP A 100 -17.11 -9.17 32.89
CA TRP A 100 -17.39 -8.37 31.69
C TRP A 100 -16.14 -7.64 31.20
N ALA A 101 -15.41 -6.96 32.09
CA ALA A 101 -14.19 -6.23 31.78
C ALA A 101 -13.10 -7.17 31.23
N GLY A 102 -12.92 -8.33 31.87
CA GLY A 102 -11.98 -9.36 31.41
C GLY A 102 -12.29 -9.85 30.01
N VAL A 103 -13.57 -10.19 29.73
CA VAL A 103 -14.00 -10.65 28.41
C VAL A 103 -13.90 -9.54 27.36
N LEU A 104 -14.19 -8.29 27.70
CA LEU A 104 -14.06 -7.13 26.80
C LEU A 104 -12.60 -6.94 26.35
N ILE A 105 -11.66 -6.88 27.31
CA ILE A 105 -10.24 -6.72 27.00
C ILE A 105 -9.70 -7.92 26.22
N LEU A 106 -10.09 -9.15 26.60
CA LEU A 106 -9.71 -10.37 25.89
C LEU A 106 -10.22 -10.35 24.44
N THR A 107 -11.44 -9.89 24.21
CA THR A 107 -12.01 -9.75 22.86
C THR A 107 -11.17 -8.80 22.01
N GLY A 108 -10.81 -7.64 22.57
CA GLY A 108 -9.90 -6.70 21.91
C GLY A 108 -8.53 -7.30 21.59
N TYR A 109 -7.94 -8.04 22.54
CA TYR A 109 -6.65 -8.71 22.37
C TYR A 109 -6.69 -9.77 21.26
N VAL A 110 -7.70 -10.64 21.26
CA VAL A 110 -7.85 -11.74 20.29
C VAL A 110 -8.15 -11.19 18.89
N VAL A 111 -9.11 -10.27 18.77
CA VAL A 111 -9.47 -9.67 17.48
C VAL A 111 -8.31 -8.87 16.91
N GLY A 112 -7.63 -8.07 17.75
CA GLY A 112 -6.45 -7.32 17.33
C GLY A 112 -5.29 -8.21 16.92
N GLY A 113 -5.03 -9.30 17.65
CA GLY A 113 -4.01 -10.28 17.28
C GLY A 113 -4.35 -11.01 15.97
N LEU A 114 -5.62 -11.35 15.73
CA LEU A 114 -6.06 -11.99 14.49
C LEU A 114 -5.95 -11.04 13.30
N ALA A 115 -6.26 -9.76 13.48
CA ALA A 115 -6.10 -8.73 12.46
C ALA A 115 -4.61 -8.54 12.08
N GLU A 116 -3.74 -8.41 13.08
CA GLU A 116 -2.27 -8.34 12.88
C GLU A 116 -1.74 -9.58 12.14
N GLN A 117 -2.15 -10.79 12.53
CA GLN A 117 -1.75 -12.03 11.85
C GLN A 117 -2.26 -12.13 10.42
N ARG A 118 -3.46 -11.63 10.15
CA ARG A 118 -4.01 -11.60 8.79
C ARG A 118 -3.18 -10.68 7.90
N GLU A 119 -2.85 -9.49 8.40
CA GLU A 119 -2.02 -8.52 7.68
C GLU A 119 -0.61 -9.06 7.42
N ALA A 120 0.01 -9.69 8.43
CA ALA A 120 1.32 -10.33 8.29
C ALA A 120 1.30 -11.45 7.22
N ARG A 121 0.31 -12.35 7.26
CA ARG A 121 0.17 -13.41 6.25
C ARG A 121 -0.03 -12.86 4.84
N LEU A 122 -0.82 -11.80 4.69
CA LEU A 122 -1.00 -11.15 3.39
C LEU A 122 0.32 -10.54 2.87
N SER A 123 1.10 -9.94 3.77
CA SER A 123 2.44 -9.40 3.45
C SER A 123 3.42 -10.50 3.05
N GLU A 124 3.45 -11.62 3.77
CA GLU A 124 4.30 -12.79 3.44
C GLU A 124 3.96 -13.36 2.06
N VAL A 125 2.67 -13.57 1.76
CA VAL A 125 2.23 -14.03 0.43
C VAL A 125 2.64 -13.03 -0.65
N LYS A 126 2.52 -11.73 -0.37
CA LYS A 126 2.99 -10.68 -1.29
C LYS A 126 4.48 -10.77 -1.57
N ASN A 127 5.30 -10.86 -0.53
CA ASN A 127 6.75 -10.88 -0.67
C ASN A 127 7.23 -12.16 -1.37
N ALA A 128 6.66 -13.33 -1.05
CA ALA A 128 6.97 -14.58 -1.72
C ALA A 128 6.61 -14.55 -3.21
N TYR A 129 5.48 -13.92 -3.55
CA TYR A 129 5.08 -13.74 -4.94
C TYR A 129 6.05 -12.83 -5.70
N LEU A 130 6.41 -11.67 -5.13
CA LEU A 130 7.37 -10.75 -5.74
C LEU A 130 8.73 -11.40 -5.95
N ALA A 131 9.23 -12.13 -4.95
CA ALA A 131 10.48 -12.88 -5.06
C ALA A 131 10.42 -13.94 -6.18
N THR A 132 9.25 -14.56 -6.40
CA THR A 132 9.06 -15.51 -7.51
C THR A 132 9.13 -14.81 -8.86
N LEU A 133 8.53 -13.62 -9.00
CA LEU A 133 8.63 -12.82 -10.22
C LEU A 133 10.07 -12.37 -10.47
N GLU A 134 10.75 -11.86 -9.44
CA GLU A 134 12.15 -11.46 -9.52
C GLU A 134 13.04 -12.63 -9.97
N LEU A 135 12.81 -13.84 -9.46
CA LEU A 135 13.53 -15.04 -9.89
C LEU A 135 13.25 -15.42 -11.35
N LEU A 136 12.00 -15.33 -11.80
CA LEU A 136 11.62 -15.60 -13.19
C LEU A 136 12.26 -14.60 -14.14
N THR A 137 12.18 -13.31 -13.81
CA THR A 137 12.80 -12.23 -14.58
C THR A 137 14.31 -12.38 -14.60
N TYR A 138 14.94 -12.66 -13.45
CA TYR A 138 16.38 -12.93 -13.37
C TYR A 138 16.79 -14.12 -14.26
N HIS A 139 16.00 -15.20 -14.27
CA HIS A 139 16.29 -16.34 -15.13
C HIS A 139 16.25 -15.96 -16.62
N ILE A 140 15.27 -15.15 -17.04
CA ILE A 140 15.16 -14.67 -18.41
C ILE A 140 16.33 -13.73 -18.75
N GLU A 141 16.61 -12.75 -17.91
CA GLU A 141 17.73 -11.80 -18.08
C GLU A 141 19.11 -12.52 -18.05
N SER A 142 19.24 -13.64 -17.32
CA SER A 142 20.50 -14.39 -17.23
C SER A 142 20.98 -14.94 -18.58
N THR A 143 20.07 -15.06 -19.56
CA THR A 143 20.43 -15.42 -20.94
C THR A 143 21.22 -14.33 -21.67
N GLU A 144 21.11 -13.07 -21.22
CA GLU A 144 21.81 -11.92 -21.75
C GLU A 144 22.65 -11.23 -20.66
N ARG A 145 23.97 -11.46 -20.64
CA ARG A 145 24.88 -10.96 -19.56
C ARG A 145 24.76 -9.48 -19.22
N HIS A 146 24.31 -8.65 -20.16
CA HIS A 146 24.18 -7.20 -19.97
C HIS A 146 22.85 -6.79 -19.32
N GLN A 147 21.85 -7.68 -19.27
CA GLN A 147 20.51 -7.39 -18.75
C GLN A 147 20.30 -7.72 -17.27
N GLN A 148 21.27 -8.36 -16.61
CA GLN A 148 21.10 -8.80 -15.23
C GLN A 148 20.73 -7.65 -14.27
N GLY A 149 19.56 -7.78 -13.63
CA GLY A 149 19.03 -6.82 -12.68
C GLY A 149 18.48 -5.54 -13.32
N HIS A 150 18.36 -5.49 -14.65
CA HIS A 150 17.76 -4.35 -15.37
C HIS A 150 16.36 -4.06 -14.86
N SER A 151 15.49 -5.06 -14.86
CA SER A 151 14.08 -4.88 -14.46
C SER A 151 13.94 -4.41 -13.01
N ASN A 152 14.84 -4.83 -12.11
CA ASN A 152 14.87 -4.33 -10.72
C ASN A 152 15.23 -2.84 -10.66
N ARG A 153 16.27 -2.41 -11.39
CA ARG A 153 16.68 -1.00 -11.43
C ARG A 153 15.62 -0.13 -12.10
N VAL A 154 14.98 -0.60 -13.17
CA VAL A 154 13.83 0.07 -13.79
C VAL A 154 12.69 0.22 -12.78
N ALA A 155 12.37 -0.83 -12.02
CA ALA A 155 11.31 -0.78 -11.01
C ALA A 155 11.60 0.22 -9.88
N ASP A 156 12.85 0.28 -9.41
CA ASP A 156 13.28 1.24 -8.40
C ASP A 156 13.18 2.69 -8.91
N VAL A 157 13.67 2.95 -10.11
CA VAL A 157 13.59 4.27 -10.76
C VAL A 157 12.14 4.67 -11.01
N ALA A 158 11.32 3.78 -11.56
CA ALA A 158 9.90 4.04 -11.83
C ALA A 158 9.12 4.34 -10.55
N ALA A 159 9.36 3.57 -9.47
CA ALA A 159 8.74 3.82 -8.17
C ALA A 159 9.18 5.17 -7.58
N ALA A 160 10.47 5.53 -7.71
CA ALA A 160 10.98 6.81 -7.24
C ALA A 160 10.37 8.01 -8.00
N ILE A 161 10.23 7.91 -9.32
CA ILE A 161 9.54 8.91 -10.15
C ILE A 161 8.07 9.01 -9.73
N GLY A 162 7.38 7.89 -9.54
CA GLY A 162 5.99 7.86 -9.10
C GLY A 162 5.76 8.54 -7.75
N ARG A 163 6.66 8.30 -6.78
CA ARG A 163 6.65 8.99 -5.47
C ARG A 163 6.88 10.49 -5.61
N GLU A 164 7.81 10.91 -6.47
CA GLU A 164 8.09 12.32 -6.74
C GLU A 164 6.86 13.04 -7.33
N LEU A 165 6.14 12.35 -8.22
CA LEU A 165 4.87 12.84 -8.80
C LEU A 165 3.67 12.69 -7.86
N LYS A 166 3.86 12.22 -6.63
CA LYS A 166 2.82 12.03 -5.60
C LYS A 166 1.69 11.12 -6.08
N LEU A 167 2.02 10.09 -6.84
CA LEU A 167 1.04 9.07 -7.22
C LEU A 167 0.53 8.31 -5.99
N PRO A 168 -0.71 7.78 -6.03
CA PRO A 168 -1.20 6.88 -4.99
C PRO A 168 -0.28 5.65 -4.84
N GLU A 169 -0.10 5.16 -3.61
CA GLU A 169 0.76 3.99 -3.33
C GLU A 169 0.35 2.76 -4.14
N GLU A 170 -0.95 2.58 -4.38
CA GLU A 170 -1.46 1.52 -5.24
C GLU A 170 -0.96 1.64 -6.68
N ALA A 171 -0.93 2.85 -7.25
CA ALA A 171 -0.43 3.07 -8.60
C ALA A 171 1.10 2.89 -8.68
N ILE A 172 1.82 3.27 -7.63
CA ILE A 172 3.27 3.05 -7.51
C ILE A 172 3.57 1.55 -7.47
N GLU A 173 2.79 0.77 -6.72
CA GLU A 173 2.96 -0.68 -6.65
C GLU A 173 2.63 -1.36 -7.99
N ASN A 174 1.54 -0.97 -8.66
CA ASN A 174 1.22 -1.46 -10.01
C ASN A 174 2.36 -1.17 -10.99
N LEU A 175 2.92 0.05 -10.93
CA LEU A 175 4.03 0.48 -11.78
C LEU A 175 5.32 -0.28 -11.47
N ARG A 176 5.65 -0.50 -10.20
CA ARG A 176 6.82 -1.29 -9.77
C ARG A 176 6.74 -2.71 -10.30
N VAL A 177 5.57 -3.34 -10.18
CA VAL A 177 5.32 -4.67 -10.70
C VAL A 177 5.33 -4.70 -12.24
N ALA A 178 4.80 -3.67 -12.90
CA ALA A 178 4.87 -3.53 -14.35
C ALA A 178 6.32 -3.46 -14.83
N ALA A 179 7.15 -2.66 -14.17
CA ALA A 179 8.57 -2.52 -14.45
C ALA A 179 9.35 -3.83 -14.23
N LEU A 180 9.01 -4.64 -13.23
CA LEU A 180 9.64 -5.96 -13.04
C LEU A 180 9.34 -6.95 -14.18
N LEU A 181 8.22 -6.77 -14.88
CA LEU A 181 7.72 -7.70 -15.89
C LEU A 181 7.70 -7.15 -17.31
N HIS A 182 8.12 -5.90 -17.53
CA HIS A 182 7.91 -5.21 -18.80
C HIS A 182 8.51 -5.95 -19.99
N GLU A 183 9.73 -6.49 -19.86
CA GLU A 183 10.35 -7.24 -20.96
C GLU A 183 9.66 -8.58 -21.24
N VAL A 184 9.43 -9.37 -20.18
CA VAL A 184 8.78 -10.68 -20.27
C VAL A 184 7.39 -10.53 -20.88
N GLY A 185 6.69 -9.50 -20.42
CA GLY A 185 5.32 -9.27 -20.82
C GLY A 185 5.15 -8.70 -22.22
N THR A 186 6.13 -7.95 -22.70
CA THR A 186 6.17 -7.51 -24.09
C THR A 186 6.49 -8.68 -25.03
N ARG A 187 7.36 -9.62 -24.61
CA ARG A 187 7.70 -10.82 -25.39
C ARG A 187 6.61 -11.90 -25.38
N ASP A 188 5.89 -12.07 -24.28
CA ASP A 188 4.81 -13.06 -24.15
C ASP A 188 3.58 -12.50 -23.42
N GLN A 189 2.67 -11.90 -24.19
CA GLN A 189 1.38 -11.42 -23.71
C GLN A 189 0.46 -12.54 -23.17
N ARG A 190 0.70 -13.80 -23.54
CA ARG A 190 -0.07 -14.94 -23.02
C ARG A 190 0.36 -15.21 -21.58
N LEU A 191 1.65 -15.14 -21.29
CA LEU A 191 2.20 -15.22 -19.93
C LEU A 191 1.62 -14.12 -19.02
N LEU A 192 1.57 -12.86 -19.49
CA LEU A 192 0.90 -11.78 -18.74
C LEU A 192 -0.58 -12.04 -18.47
N ARG A 193 -1.30 -12.55 -19.48
CA ARG A 193 -2.72 -12.90 -19.32
C ARG A 193 -2.91 -14.04 -18.33
N LEU A 194 -1.97 -14.98 -18.25
CA LEU A 194 -2.01 -16.06 -17.26
C LEU A 194 -1.67 -15.55 -15.85
N LEU A 195 -0.65 -14.69 -15.70
CA LEU A 195 -0.25 -14.10 -14.43
C LEU A 195 -1.33 -13.17 -13.85
N SER A 196 -2.00 -12.39 -14.69
CA SER A 196 -3.12 -11.53 -14.27
C SER A 196 -4.38 -12.32 -13.89
N ARG A 197 -4.59 -13.50 -14.48
CA ARG A 197 -5.74 -14.38 -14.19
C ARG A 197 -5.52 -15.37 -13.06
N SER A 198 -4.28 -15.81 -12.83
CA SER A 198 -3.95 -16.77 -11.77
C SER A 198 -4.20 -16.20 -10.37
N VAL A 199 -4.24 -14.87 -10.24
CA VAL A 199 -4.60 -14.19 -8.99
C VAL A 199 -6.10 -13.86 -8.99
N SER A 200 -6.89 -14.87 -8.61
CA SER A 200 -8.36 -14.85 -8.64
C SER A 200 -9.00 -13.91 -7.61
N ASP A 201 -8.34 -13.67 -6.47
CA ASP A 201 -8.90 -12.84 -5.39
C ASP A 201 -8.36 -11.40 -5.42
N SER A 202 -9.18 -10.48 -5.92
CA SER A 202 -8.92 -9.02 -5.92
C SER A 202 -8.83 -8.37 -4.54
N SER A 203 -9.21 -9.09 -3.48
CA SER A 203 -9.02 -8.67 -2.10
C SER A 203 -7.55 -8.72 -1.67
N VAL A 204 -6.71 -9.50 -2.36
CA VAL A 204 -5.27 -9.60 -2.13
C VAL A 204 -4.56 -8.50 -2.95
N GLY A 205 -3.76 -7.67 -2.28
CA GLY A 205 -3.06 -6.54 -2.93
C GLY A 205 -2.20 -6.96 -4.14
N VAL A 206 -1.62 -8.14 -4.08
CA VAL A 206 -0.86 -8.77 -5.19
C VAL A 206 -1.68 -8.92 -6.45
N ALA A 207 -2.92 -9.39 -6.32
CA ALA A 207 -3.82 -9.62 -7.45
C ALA A 207 -4.16 -8.33 -8.18
N ARG A 208 -4.34 -7.27 -7.39
CA ARG A 208 -4.62 -5.93 -7.89
C ARG A 208 -3.40 -5.36 -8.59
N ALA A 209 -2.21 -5.49 -7.97
CA ALA A 209 -0.95 -5.06 -8.57
C ALA A 209 -0.66 -5.76 -9.89
N MET A 210 -0.91 -7.07 -9.97
CA MET A 210 -0.80 -7.85 -11.21
C MET A 210 -1.71 -7.37 -12.33
N ARG A 211 -2.99 -7.12 -12.03
CA ARG A 211 -3.93 -6.59 -13.04
C ARG A 211 -3.52 -5.22 -13.53
N GLY A 212 -3.20 -4.30 -12.61
CA GLY A 212 -2.72 -2.97 -12.98
C GLY A 212 -1.41 -3.02 -13.78
N ALA A 213 -0.50 -3.93 -13.43
CA ALA A 213 0.73 -4.13 -14.18
C ALA A 213 0.48 -4.66 -15.60
N ALA A 214 -0.43 -5.61 -15.77
CA ALA A 214 -0.79 -6.15 -17.09
C ALA A 214 -1.40 -5.07 -18.01
N GLU A 215 -2.21 -4.16 -17.46
CA GLU A 215 -2.73 -2.99 -18.20
C GLU A 215 -1.59 -2.06 -18.64
N ILE A 216 -0.67 -1.72 -17.72
CA ILE A 216 0.49 -0.87 -18.03
C ILE A 216 1.36 -1.50 -19.11
N ILE A 217 1.69 -2.79 -19.00
CA ILE A 217 2.58 -3.46 -19.97
C ILE A 217 1.89 -3.61 -21.33
N GLY A 218 0.58 -3.86 -21.35
CA GLY A 218 -0.18 -3.96 -22.61
C GLY A 218 -0.12 -2.68 -23.44
N GLU A 219 -0.22 -1.52 -22.78
CA GLU A 219 -0.04 -0.22 -23.43
C GLU A 219 1.44 0.08 -23.74
N TYR A 220 2.35 -0.26 -22.82
CA TYR A 220 3.78 -0.06 -23.01
C TYR A 220 4.33 -0.79 -24.23
N GLY A 221 3.85 -2.00 -24.52
CA GLY A 221 4.30 -2.80 -25.66
C GLY A 221 4.13 -2.13 -27.03
N HIS A 222 3.23 -1.15 -27.14
CA HIS A 222 2.99 -0.39 -28.37
C HIS A 222 3.51 1.07 -28.27
N TYR A 223 4.18 1.41 -27.17
CA TYR A 223 4.59 2.79 -26.87
C TYR A 223 5.43 3.40 -27.98
N TYR A 224 6.51 2.73 -28.37
CA TYR A 224 7.45 3.22 -29.38
C TYR A 224 6.94 3.08 -30.82
N GLU A 225 5.85 2.35 -31.05
CA GLU A 225 5.17 2.31 -32.36
C GLU A 225 4.34 3.58 -32.59
N ILE A 226 3.86 4.22 -31.52
CA ILE A 226 2.94 5.36 -31.57
C ILE A 226 3.68 6.69 -31.36
N VAL A 227 4.70 6.67 -30.49
CA VAL A 227 5.43 7.86 -30.05
C VAL A 227 6.63 8.12 -30.96
N GLY A 228 6.75 9.35 -31.47
CA GLY A 228 7.91 9.76 -32.25
C GLY A 228 7.54 10.28 -33.63
N GLU A 229 7.37 9.38 -34.61
CA GLU A 229 7.10 9.77 -36.00
C GLU A 229 5.68 10.30 -36.22
N ASP A 230 4.68 9.72 -35.54
CA ASP A 230 3.27 10.04 -35.77
C ASP A 230 2.69 11.04 -34.76
N TRP A 231 3.09 10.97 -33.48
CA TRP A 231 2.54 11.81 -32.42
C TRP A 231 3.55 12.16 -31.32
N ASP A 232 3.47 13.39 -30.80
CA ASP A 232 4.14 13.80 -29.56
C ASP A 232 3.49 13.10 -28.35
N ILE A 233 4.30 12.63 -27.41
CA ILE A 233 3.84 11.94 -26.18
C ILE A 233 2.84 12.75 -25.33
N GLU A 234 2.89 14.08 -25.41
CA GLU A 234 1.97 14.96 -24.69
C GLU A 234 0.56 14.95 -25.29
N ALA A 235 0.43 14.65 -26.59
CA ALA A 235 -0.86 14.54 -27.26
C ALA A 235 -1.54 13.18 -27.04
N LEU A 236 -0.78 12.17 -26.60
CA LEU A 236 -1.30 10.82 -26.43
C LEU A 236 -2.01 10.65 -25.07
N PRO A 237 -3.21 10.04 -25.06
CA PRO A 237 -4.01 9.79 -23.86
C PRO A 237 -3.48 8.58 -23.05
N LEU A 238 -2.16 8.40 -22.97
CA LEU A 238 -1.54 7.34 -22.20
C LEU A 238 -1.54 7.66 -20.69
N PRO A 239 -1.80 6.67 -19.81
CA PRO A 239 -1.64 6.80 -18.37
C PRO A 239 -0.24 7.27 -18.00
N ILE A 240 -0.16 8.09 -16.95
CA ILE A 240 1.14 8.57 -16.43
C ILE A 240 2.06 7.41 -16.02
N THR A 241 1.52 6.27 -15.58
CA THR A 241 2.30 5.08 -15.24
C THR A 241 3.04 4.50 -16.45
N VAL A 242 2.41 4.45 -17.62
CA VAL A 242 3.07 4.01 -18.88
C VAL A 242 4.17 5.00 -19.28
N LYS A 243 3.88 6.30 -19.17
CA LYS A 243 4.85 7.38 -19.45
C LYS A 243 6.08 7.32 -18.52
N ILE A 244 5.87 6.99 -17.24
CA ILE A 244 6.96 6.79 -16.28
C ILE A 244 7.77 5.55 -16.61
N LEU A 245 7.11 4.44 -16.96
CA LEU A 245 7.80 3.19 -17.32
C LEU A 245 8.74 3.40 -18.51
N ALA A 246 8.29 4.09 -19.55
CA ALA A 246 9.13 4.43 -20.71
C ALA A 246 10.37 5.25 -20.34
N VAL A 247 10.21 6.25 -19.46
CA VAL A 247 11.33 7.07 -18.98
C VAL A 247 12.31 6.26 -18.14
N ALA A 248 11.81 5.42 -17.22
CA ALA A 248 12.63 4.59 -16.36
C ALA A 248 13.41 3.54 -17.14
N ASP A 249 12.76 2.86 -18.09
CA ASP A 249 13.37 1.86 -18.96
C ASP A 249 14.48 2.48 -19.82
N ALA A 250 14.17 3.56 -20.56
CA ALA A 250 15.15 4.24 -21.39
C ALA A 250 16.37 4.75 -20.59
N PHE A 251 16.14 5.31 -19.40
CA PHE A 251 17.23 5.78 -18.54
C PHE A 251 18.17 4.64 -18.08
N GLU A 252 17.62 3.48 -17.74
CA GLU A 252 18.43 2.30 -17.40
C GLU A 252 19.12 1.71 -18.63
N THR A 253 18.40 1.52 -19.74
CA THR A 253 18.96 0.97 -20.99
C THR A 253 20.15 1.80 -21.49
N LEU A 254 20.09 3.12 -21.37
CA LEU A 254 21.20 4.00 -21.76
C LEU A 254 22.46 3.78 -20.92
N GLN A 255 22.31 3.41 -19.65
CA GLN A 255 23.42 3.11 -18.73
C GLN A 255 23.98 1.70 -18.90
N MET A 256 23.35 0.86 -19.71
CA MET A 256 23.85 -0.48 -20.02
C MET A 256 24.81 -0.44 -21.21
N ALA A 257 25.89 -1.23 -21.11
CA ALA A 257 26.78 -1.45 -22.24
C ALA A 257 26.14 -2.41 -23.24
N THR A 258 26.29 -2.11 -24.53
CA THR A 258 25.85 -2.96 -25.64
C THR A 258 27.08 -3.34 -26.49
N PRO A 259 26.98 -4.36 -27.39
CA PRO A 259 28.09 -4.73 -28.25
C PRO A 259 28.65 -3.60 -29.13
N VAL A 260 27.84 -2.57 -29.40
CA VAL A 260 28.15 -1.48 -30.35
C VAL A 260 28.26 -0.11 -29.68
N ARG A 261 27.92 0.01 -28.39
CA ARG A 261 27.92 1.29 -27.65
C ARG A 261 28.28 1.07 -26.18
N PRO A 262 29.22 1.85 -25.61
CA PRO A 262 29.54 1.81 -24.18
C PRO A 262 28.37 2.32 -23.33
N ALA A 263 28.34 1.89 -22.06
CA ALA A 263 27.41 2.39 -21.05
C ALA A 263 27.54 3.91 -20.88
N PHE A 264 26.42 4.63 -20.83
CA PHE A 264 26.44 6.04 -20.49
C PHE A 264 26.61 6.22 -18.98
N PRO A 265 27.41 7.21 -18.54
CA PRO A 265 27.35 7.69 -17.17
C PRO A 265 25.93 8.18 -16.85
N LYS A 266 25.52 8.05 -15.58
CA LYS A 266 24.20 8.48 -15.07
C LYS A 266 23.74 9.85 -15.59
N TRP A 267 24.63 10.85 -15.55
CA TRP A 267 24.31 12.20 -16.01
C TRP A 267 24.15 12.32 -17.52
N SER A 268 24.94 11.57 -18.30
CA SER A 268 24.79 11.53 -19.76
C SER A 268 23.53 10.80 -20.19
N ALA A 269 23.15 9.74 -19.47
CA ALA A 269 21.86 9.06 -19.69
C ALA A 269 20.68 9.99 -19.40
N LEU A 270 20.75 10.77 -18.30
CA LEU A 270 19.73 11.75 -17.97
C LEU A 270 19.62 12.84 -19.05
N GLU A 271 20.75 13.37 -19.51
CA GLU A 271 20.78 14.39 -20.57
C GLU A 271 20.14 13.88 -21.87
N GLU A 272 20.40 12.63 -22.23
CA GLU A 272 19.80 12.01 -23.42
C GLU A 272 18.28 11.85 -23.30
N VAL A 273 17.80 11.42 -22.13
CA VAL A 273 16.35 11.36 -21.84
C VAL A 273 15.73 12.77 -21.84
N GLU A 274 16.44 13.78 -21.34
CA GLU A 274 16.00 15.18 -21.36
C GLU A 274 15.85 15.73 -22.79
N LYS A 275 16.72 15.34 -23.74
CA LYS A 275 16.58 15.72 -25.16
C LYS A 275 15.29 15.20 -25.79
N GLY A 276 14.81 14.03 -25.35
CA GLY A 276 13.55 13.43 -25.81
C GLY A 276 12.30 13.99 -25.13
N ALA A 277 12.42 14.93 -24.18
CA ALA A 277 11.30 15.43 -23.40
C ALA A 277 10.27 16.18 -24.26
N GLY A 278 9.00 15.83 -24.09
CA GLY A 278 7.87 16.38 -24.85
C GLY A 278 7.62 15.73 -26.20
N LYS A 279 8.57 14.94 -26.72
CA LYS A 279 8.42 14.17 -27.95
C LYS A 279 8.26 12.69 -27.63
N THR A 280 9.35 12.07 -27.17
CA THR A 280 9.40 10.64 -26.82
C THR A 280 9.06 10.39 -25.36
N PHE A 281 9.41 11.33 -24.48
CA PHE A 281 9.28 11.18 -23.04
C PHE A 281 8.42 12.29 -22.44
N ALA A 282 7.47 11.93 -21.58
CA ALA A 282 6.58 12.92 -20.97
C ALA A 282 7.36 13.89 -20.07
N LYS A 283 7.13 15.19 -20.23
CA LYS A 283 7.91 16.24 -19.54
C LYS A 283 7.84 16.14 -18.03
N ASP A 284 6.68 15.76 -17.50
CA ASP A 284 6.49 15.60 -16.05
C ASP A 284 7.30 14.41 -15.50
N ALA A 285 7.35 13.29 -16.22
CA ALA A 285 8.14 12.13 -15.83
C ALA A 285 9.65 12.42 -15.90
N VAL A 286 10.12 13.09 -16.95
CA VAL A 286 11.52 13.52 -17.08
C VAL A 286 11.92 14.49 -15.97
N ARG A 287 11.07 15.47 -15.64
CA ARG A 287 11.32 16.41 -14.54
C ARG A 287 11.45 15.67 -13.21
N ALA A 288 10.58 14.71 -12.94
CA ALA A 288 10.65 13.91 -11.74
C ALA A 288 11.90 13.01 -11.70
N LEU A 289 12.29 12.39 -12.83
CA LEU A 289 13.55 11.65 -12.94
C LEU A 289 14.74 12.53 -12.57
N ARG A 290 14.82 13.76 -13.10
CA ARG A 290 15.89 14.71 -12.77
C ARG A 290 15.98 14.98 -11.27
N THR A 291 14.85 15.21 -10.61
CA THR A 291 14.80 15.43 -9.15
C THR A 291 15.27 14.19 -8.39
N VAL A 292 14.84 13.00 -8.82
CA VAL A 292 15.21 11.72 -8.19
C VAL A 292 16.72 11.45 -8.36
N SER A 293 17.26 11.64 -9.56
CA SER A 293 18.68 11.38 -9.87
C SER A 293 19.64 12.35 -9.17
N ALA A 294 19.16 13.53 -8.77
CA ALA A 294 19.93 14.50 -8.00
C ALA A 294 20.01 14.18 -6.49
N ARG A 295 19.21 13.22 -5.98
CA ARG A 295 19.30 12.80 -4.58
C ARG A 295 20.55 11.95 -4.36
N PRO A 296 21.25 12.10 -3.22
CA PRO A 296 22.35 11.22 -2.87
C PRO A 296 21.82 9.78 -2.79
N GLU A 297 22.57 8.83 -3.35
CA GLU A 297 22.19 7.41 -3.28
C GLU A 297 22.15 6.97 -1.82
N PRO A 298 21.10 6.26 -1.38
CA PRO A 298 21.06 5.71 -0.05
C PRO A 298 22.23 4.74 0.11
N THR A 299 23.02 4.91 1.18
CA THR A 299 24.16 4.06 1.51
C THR A 299 23.76 2.58 1.47
N ALA A 300 24.61 1.73 0.90
CA ALA A 300 24.36 0.30 0.62
C ALA A 300 23.91 -0.57 1.82
N GLU A 301 23.83 -0.02 3.03
CA GLU A 301 23.27 -0.66 4.23
C GLU A 301 21.74 -0.70 4.25
N GLN A 302 21.04 -0.01 3.35
CA GLN A 302 19.57 0.11 3.36
C GLN A 302 18.83 -0.68 2.27
N GLN A 303 19.50 -1.50 1.46
CA GLN A 303 18.84 -2.36 0.47
C GLN A 303 18.57 -3.74 1.06
N PRO A 304 17.30 -4.15 1.28
CA PRO A 304 16.96 -5.53 1.59
C PRO A 304 16.97 -6.35 0.28
N GLY A 305 18.13 -6.43 -0.37
CA GLY A 305 18.35 -7.34 -1.49
C GLY A 305 18.92 -8.65 -0.95
N LEU A 306 18.30 -9.77 -1.29
CA LEU A 306 18.81 -11.09 -0.96
C LEU A 306 20.21 -11.23 -1.58
N ARG A 307 21.27 -11.24 -0.75
CA ARG A 307 22.61 -11.65 -1.20
C ARG A 307 22.55 -13.15 -1.47
N VAL A 308 22.26 -13.50 -2.72
CA VAL A 308 22.45 -14.87 -3.22
C VAL A 308 23.96 -15.07 -3.34
N VAL A 309 24.50 -15.93 -2.47
CA VAL A 309 25.87 -16.48 -2.54
C VAL A 309 25.86 -17.67 -3.49
#